data_AF-A0A1J4SGJ8-F1
#
_entry.id   AF-A0A1J4SGJ8-F1
#
_cell.length_a   1.000
_cell.length_b   1.000
_cell.length_c   1.000
_cell.angle_alpha   90.00
_cell.angle_beta   90.00
_cell.angle_gamma   90.00
#
_symmetry.space_group_name_H-M   'P 1'
#
loop_
_entity.id
_entity.type
_entity.pdbx_description
1 polymer ?
#
loop_
_entity_poly.entity_id
_entity_poly.type
_entity_poly.pdbx_seq_one_letter_code
_entity_poly.pdbx_strand_id
1 'polypeptide(L)' 'MSIKNIIILILLAFLLLFTLQNTQVVEVKLLLWTVSMSRALMLLGTLLVGLIAGWFLRSVKLKKT' A
#
# COMPACT_ATOMS: atom_id res chain seq x y z
N MET A 1 -23.45 -8.16 -18.25
CA MET A 1 -22.22 -7.59 -17.65
C MET A 1 -21.34 -7.04 -18.76
N SER A 2 -20.90 -5.79 -18.66
CA SER A 2 -19.90 -5.24 -19.57
C SER A 2 -18.52 -5.84 -19.28
N ILE A 3 -17.67 -5.97 -20.30
CA ILE A 3 -16.32 -6.57 -20.17
C ILE A 3 -15.47 -5.86 -19.12
N LYS A 4 -15.69 -4.54 -18.97
CA LYS A 4 -15.07 -3.70 -17.93
C LYS A 4 -15.38 -4.20 -16.52
N ASN A 5 -16.63 -4.58 -16.25
CA ASN A 5 -17.04 -5.08 -14.93
C ASN A 5 -16.47 -6.48 -14.65
N ILE A 6 -16.33 -7.31 -15.68
CA ILE A 6 -15.70 -8.64 -15.57
C ILE A 6 -14.22 -8.49 -15.23
N ILE A 7 -13.52 -7.58 -15.92
CA ILE A 7 -12.09 -7.27 -15.65
C ILE A 7 -11.91 -6.76 -14.22
N ILE A 8 -12.77 -5.86 -13.75
CA ILE A 8 -12.72 -5.34 -12.38
C ILE A 8 -12.92 -6.47 -11.35
N LEU A 9 -13.87 -7.37 -11.59
CA LEU A 9 -14.11 -8.53 -10.72
C LEU A 9 -12.92 -9.49 -10.67
N ILE A 10 -12.29 -9.75 -11.82
CA ILE A 10 -11.08 -10.58 -11.89
C ILE A 10 -9.94 -9.93 -11.11
N LEU A 11 -9.72 -8.62 -11.28
CA LEU A 11 -8.69 -7.88 -10.55
C LEU A 11 -8.93 -7.88 -9.03
N LEU A 12 -10.19 -7.73 -8.60
CA LEU A 12 -10.57 -7.85 -7.19
C LEU A 12 -10.30 -9.24 -6.63
N ALA A 13 -10.64 -10.30 -7.38
CA ALA A 13 -10.36 -11.67 -6.99
C ALA A 13 -8.84 -11.92 -6.86
N PHE A 14 -8.04 -11.44 -7.82
CA PHE A 14 -6.59 -11.50 -7.78
C PHE A 14 -6.01 -10.75 -6.57
N LEU A 15 -6.51 -9.56 -6.28
CA LEU A 15 -6.09 -8.77 -5.12
C LEU A 15 -6.37 -9.55 -3.82
N LEU A 16 -7.57 -10.11 -3.68
CA LEU A 16 -7.96 -10.91 -2.51
C LEU A 16 -7.07 -12.15 -2.35
N LEU A 17 -6.85 -12.91 -3.42
CA LEU A 17 -5.99 -14.09 -3.42
C LEU A 17 -4.53 -13.73 -3.10
N PHE A 18 -4.03 -12.61 -3.63
CA PHE A 18 -2.71 -12.09 -3.33
C PHE A 18 -2.59 -11.74 -1.83
N THR A 19 -3.57 -11.03 -1.26
CA THR A 19 -3.57 -10.73 0.18
C THR A 19 -3.67 -11.99 1.03
N LEU A 20 -4.54 -12.95 0.68
CA LEU A 20 -4.71 -14.20 1.44
C LEU A 20 -3.45 -15.05 1.44
N GLN A 21 -2.79 -15.19 0.28
CA GLN A 21 -1.53 -15.93 0.17
C GLN A 21 -0.37 -15.21 0.88
N ASN A 22 -0.40 -13.89 0.96
CA ASN A 22 0.61 -13.06 1.62
C ASN A 22 0.16 -12.59 3.02
N THR A 23 -0.68 -13.38 3.69
CA THR A 23 -1.13 -13.15 5.09
C THR A 23 -0.04 -13.35 6.12
N GLN A 24 1.17 -13.75 5.71
CA GLN A 24 2.28 -13.90 6.64
C GLN A 24 2.51 -12.60 7.40
N VAL A 25 2.25 -12.67 8.71
CA VAL A 25 2.47 -11.56 9.62
C VAL A 25 3.97 -11.35 9.75
N VAL A 26 4.40 -10.11 9.52
CA VAL A 26 5.77 -9.68 9.75
C VAL A 26 5.77 -8.66 10.87
N GLU A 27 6.72 -8.84 11.76
CA GLU A 27 7.06 -7.91 12.81
C GLU A 27 8.07 -6.89 12.26
N VAL A 28 7.70 -5.62 12.29
CA VAL A 28 8.58 -4.51 11.90
C VAL A 28 8.98 -3.75 13.16
N LYS A 29 10.27 -3.69 13.43
CA LYS A 29 10.84 -2.86 14.49
C LYS A 29 11.26 -1.51 13.92
N LEU A 30 10.57 -0.47 14.35
CA LEU A 30 10.97 0.93 14.19
C LEU A 30 11.84 1.34 15.39
N LEU A 31 12.44 2.53 15.31
CA LEU A 31 13.34 3.07 16.35
C LEU A 31 12.77 3.02 17.77
N LEU A 32 11.46 3.26 17.92
CA LEU A 32 10.77 3.26 19.23
C LEU A 32 9.64 2.24 19.31
N TRP A 33 9.10 1.79 18.17
CA TRP A 33 7.84 1.04 18.11
C TRP A 33 8.02 -0.28 17.38
N THR A 34 7.22 -1.27 17.75
CA THR A 34 7.13 -2.55 17.03
C THR A 34 5.71 -2.73 16.54
N VAL A 35 5.55 -3.08 15.26
CA VAL A 35 4.23 -3.25 14.64
C VAL A 35 4.20 -4.60 13.93
N SER A 36 3.16 -5.39 14.21
CA SER A 36 2.92 -6.68 13.56
C SER A 36 1.72 -6.55 12.63
N MET A 37 1.94 -6.77 11.33
CA MET A 37 0.91 -6.72 10.30
C MET A 37 1.24 -7.68 9.15
N SER A 38 0.30 -7.93 8.23
CA SER A 38 0.61 -8.75 7.06
C SER A 38 1.68 -8.09 6.18
N ARG A 39 2.53 -8.89 5.52
CA ARG A 39 3.54 -8.38 4.57
C ARG A 39 2.93 -7.48 3.49
N ALA A 40 1.77 -7.87 2.97
CA ALA A 40 1.07 -7.09 1.95
C ALA A 40 0.68 -5.69 2.46
N LEU A 41 0.13 -5.59 3.66
CA LEU A 41 -0.21 -4.30 4.28
C LEU A 41 1.03 -3.46 4.57
N MET A 42 2.12 -4.10 5.00
CA MET A 42 3.40 -3.43 5.27
C MET A 42 3.99 -2.80 3.99
N LEU A 43 4.01 -3.55 2.89
CA LEU A 43 4.50 -3.07 1.59
C LEU A 43 3.61 -1.96 1.00
N LEU A 44 2.29 -2.11 1.06
CA LEU A 44 1.36 -1.06 0.62
C LEU A 44 1.48 0.19 1.48
N GLY A 45 1.54 0.04 2.81
CA GLY A 45 1.66 1.15 3.74
C GLY A 45 2.94 1.96 3.53
N THR A 46 4.08 1.27 3.39
CA THR A 46 5.37 1.95 3.13
C THR A 46 5.39 2.69 1.80
N LEU A 47 4.81 2.11 0.74
CA LEU A 47 4.67 2.79 -0.55
C LEU A 47 3.82 4.06 -0.43
N LEU A 48 2.66 3.97 0.22
CA LEU A 48 1.76 5.12 0.40
C LEU A 48 2.42 6.24 1.21
N VAL A 49 3.12 5.90 2.30
CA VAL A 49 3.88 6.88 3.09
C VAL A 49 4.94 7.57 2.24
N GLY A 50 5.68 6.83 1.41
CA GLY A 50 6.66 7.39 0.49
C GLY A 50 6.06 8.34 -0.55
N LEU A 51 4.92 7.97 -1.15
CA LEU A 51 4.20 8.82 -2.11
C LEU A 51 3.67 10.11 -1.47
N ILE A 52 3.06 10.01 -0.28
CA ILE A 52 2.55 11.16 0.46
C ILE A 52 3.70 12.09 0.85
N ALA A 53 4.81 11.54 1.38
CA ALA A 53 5.98 12.33 1.75
C ALA A 53 6.59 13.04 0.54
N GLY A 54 6.74 12.34 -0.59
CA GLY A 54 7.24 12.92 -1.84
C GLY A 54 6.33 14.02 -2.38
N TRP A 55 5.02 13.83 -2.34
CA TRP A 55 4.05 14.84 -2.76
C TRP A 55 4.08 16.08 -1.84
N PHE A 56 4.19 15.87 -0.53
CA PHE A 56 4.31 16.95 0.44
C PHE A 56 5.59 17.77 0.22
N LEU A 57 6.73 17.10 0.04
CA LEU A 57 8.02 17.74 -0.29
C LEU A 57 7.94 18.58 -1.57
N ARG A 58 7.29 18.07 -2.62
CA ARG A 58 7.07 18.82 -3.87
C ARG A 58 6.18 20.05 -3.65
N SER A 59 5.10 19.90 -2.89
CA SER A 59 4.15 20.98 -2.60
C SER A 59 4.79 22.10 -1.78
N VAL A 60 5.67 21.77 -0.83
CA VAL A 60 6.46 22.75 -0.07
C VAL A 60 7.45 23.50 -0.95
N LYS A 61 8.09 22.81 -1.92
CA LYS A 61 8.99 23.47 -2.90
C LYS A 61 8.26 24.45 -3.84
N LEU A 62 7.05 24.10 -4.30
CA LEU A 62 6.27 24.94 -5.20
C LEU A 62 5.76 26.23 -4.54
N LYS A 63 5.61 26.26 -3.21
CA LYS A 63 5.17 27.46 -2.47
C LYS A 63 6.31 28.48 -2.20
N LYS A 64 7.56 28.11 -2.51
CA LYS A 64 8.75 28.93 -2.20
C LYS A 64 9.35 29.65 -3.42
N THR A 65 8.64 29.65 -4.55
CA THR A 65 8.97 30.40 -5.78
C THR A 65 7.84 31.35 -6.08
#